data_AF-A0A6A5GZ44-F1
#
_entry.id   AF-A0A6A5GZ44-F1
#
_cell.length_a   1.000
_cell.length_b   1.000
_cell.length_c   1.000
_cell.angle_alpha   90.00
_cell.angle_beta   90.00
_cell.angle_gamma   90.00
#
_symmetry.space_group_name_H-M   'P 1'
#
loop_
_entity.id
_entity.type
_entity.pdbx_description
1 polymer ?
#
loop_
_entity_poly.entity_id
_entity_poly.type
_entity_poly.pdbx_seq_one_letter_code
_entity_poly.pdbx_strand_id
1 'polypeptide(L)'
;MPHNISTPIDEDADWTVLYVSFSIIFITGFTVTAILLLWCKKLLCFSKRQMFCPIIDMDKQEDLYPPLSEDLIVLVTGSLTFGTNEEKFDSWIKLMRMVMEEKRREKRKYPFRKLPPRKYRNYSIPLNPLTSLQIIHGNRIRSRDNTVFYATQMPMEKSEHFDETRIDFLNLIWKDEIEVVVMLGPTRPYDGKEFVQLDGMYFCEGAKGKMTIGSYEVETLKEMPFLVDGKNNNDVLMRTIRITDKKKKKNNFREITHFQYVSWNDKDKPIIVHCVEGVGRTMAFIGLDYIPSHLEIHDEWKFEDGFKKLIEKRYKSFQNAQQIGWLEVGVVYFLTKKYELEMAMFDAINTKYSTICAKGITEVGGVRWR
;
A
#
# COMPACT_ATOMS: atom_id res chain seq x y z
N MET A 1 -94.75 3.78 -35.19
CA MET A 1 -93.99 2.94 -36.16
C MET A 1 -92.58 3.52 -36.27
N PRO A 2 -91.56 2.72 -36.64
CA PRO A 2 -90.31 2.67 -35.86
C PRO A 2 -89.33 3.81 -36.12
N HIS A 3 -88.44 4.00 -35.13
CA HIS A 3 -87.26 4.86 -35.22
C HIS A 3 -86.33 4.43 -36.37
N ASN A 4 -85.71 5.41 -37.02
CA ASN A 4 -84.45 5.19 -37.73
C ASN A 4 -83.45 6.24 -37.26
N ILE A 5 -82.52 5.82 -36.39
CA ILE A 5 -81.42 6.65 -35.89
C ILE A 5 -80.27 6.46 -36.87
N SER A 6 -80.06 7.41 -37.77
CA SER A 6 -78.83 7.51 -38.57
C SER A 6 -77.94 8.60 -37.96
N THR A 7 -77.19 8.24 -36.92
CA THR A 7 -76.01 9.01 -36.52
C THR A 7 -75.03 9.03 -37.69
N PRO A 8 -74.45 10.18 -38.07
CA PRO A 8 -73.28 10.15 -38.92
C PRO A 8 -72.17 9.45 -38.12
N ILE A 9 -71.70 8.31 -38.64
CA ILE A 9 -70.48 7.69 -38.15
C ILE A 9 -69.35 8.60 -38.63
N ASP A 10 -68.62 9.18 -37.68
CA ASP A 10 -67.49 10.06 -37.94
C ASP A 10 -66.29 9.20 -38.40
N GLU A 11 -66.32 8.76 -39.66
CA GLU A 11 -65.29 7.90 -40.25
C GLU A 11 -63.89 8.55 -40.21
N ASP A 12 -63.81 9.89 -40.24
CA ASP A 12 -62.55 10.65 -40.16
C ASP A 12 -61.90 10.58 -38.76
N ALA A 13 -62.70 10.42 -37.70
CA ALA A 13 -62.18 10.27 -36.33
C ALA A 13 -61.41 8.94 -36.15
N ASP A 14 -61.94 7.83 -36.70
CA ASP A 14 -61.35 6.49 -36.51
C ASP A 14 -60.00 6.35 -37.22
N TRP A 15 -59.88 6.86 -38.46
CA TRP A 15 -58.60 6.92 -39.16
C TRP A 15 -57.58 7.78 -38.41
N THR A 16 -57.99 8.92 -37.87
CA THR A 16 -57.11 9.81 -37.09
C THR A 16 -56.58 9.10 -35.84
N VAL A 17 -57.43 8.40 -35.09
CA VAL A 17 -57.03 7.59 -33.92
C VAL A 17 -56.08 6.47 -34.32
N LEU A 18 -56.32 5.77 -35.43
CA LEU A 18 -55.45 4.73 -35.96
C LEU A 18 -54.07 5.26 -36.36
N TYR A 19 -54.00 6.37 -37.12
CA TYR A 19 -52.73 6.97 -37.53
C TYR A 19 -51.91 7.48 -36.34
N VAL A 20 -52.55 8.12 -35.35
CA VAL A 20 -51.88 8.56 -34.11
C VAL A 20 -51.39 7.36 -33.31
N SER A 21 -52.21 6.32 -33.14
CA SER A 21 -51.83 5.10 -32.41
C SER A 21 -50.66 4.37 -33.07
N PHE A 22 -50.69 4.21 -34.40
CA PHE A 22 -49.61 3.60 -35.15
C PHE A 22 -48.31 4.42 -35.05
N SER A 23 -48.40 5.75 -35.12
CA SER A 23 -47.26 6.65 -34.96
C SER A 23 -46.63 6.54 -33.57
N ILE A 24 -47.45 6.49 -32.51
CA ILE A 24 -46.97 6.28 -31.14
C ILE A 24 -46.27 4.92 -31.00
N ILE A 25 -46.87 3.84 -31.51
CA ILE A 25 -46.27 2.49 -31.47
C ILE A 25 -44.94 2.47 -32.22
N PHE A 26 -44.88 3.09 -33.40
CA PHE A 26 -43.65 3.16 -34.21
C PHE A 26 -42.54 3.95 -33.51
N ILE A 27 -42.85 5.12 -32.94
CA ILE A 27 -41.89 5.93 -32.17
C ILE A 27 -41.41 5.18 -30.92
N THR A 28 -42.31 4.50 -30.21
CA THR A 28 -41.96 3.71 -29.01
C THR A 28 -41.09 2.50 -29.38
N GLY A 29 -41.42 1.79 -30.45
CA GLY A 29 -40.60 0.69 -30.97
C GLY A 29 -39.22 1.15 -31.45
N PHE A 30 -39.15 2.27 -32.17
CA PHE A 30 -37.89 2.84 -32.65
C PHE A 30 -37.00 3.33 -31.49
N THR A 31 -37.56 4.00 -30.49
CA THR A 31 -36.80 4.46 -29.31
C THR A 31 -36.27 3.30 -28.47
N VAL A 32 -37.09 2.27 -28.20
CA VAL A 32 -36.64 1.05 -27.51
C VAL A 32 -35.54 0.33 -28.30
N THR A 33 -35.69 0.22 -29.63
CA THR A 33 -34.68 -0.40 -30.50
C THR A 33 -33.38 0.42 -30.54
N ALA A 34 -33.46 1.75 -30.60
CA ALA A 34 -32.30 2.63 -30.55
C ALA A 34 -31.56 2.52 -29.20
N ILE A 35 -32.30 2.48 -28.07
CA ILE A 35 -31.72 2.28 -26.74
C ILE A 35 -31.04 0.91 -26.64
N LEU A 36 -31.66 -0.16 -27.14
CA LEU A 36 -31.06 -1.50 -27.20
C LEU A 36 -29.80 -1.53 -28.07
N LEU A 37 -29.82 -0.91 -29.25
CA LEU A 37 -28.65 -0.81 -30.14
C LEU A 37 -27.50 -0.02 -29.49
N LEU A 38 -27.80 1.11 -28.83
CA LEU A 38 -26.82 1.89 -28.08
C LEU A 38 -26.28 1.12 -26.87
N TRP A 39 -27.09 0.27 -26.22
CA TRP A 39 -26.65 -0.61 -25.15
C TRP A 39 -25.74 -1.73 -25.66
N CYS A 40 -26.15 -2.47 -26.69
CA CYS A 40 -25.37 -3.54 -27.31
C CYS A 40 -24.03 -3.04 -27.89
N LYS A 41 -24.01 -1.83 -28.48
CA LYS A 41 -22.77 -1.18 -28.94
C LYS A 41 -21.96 -0.50 -27.83
N LYS A 42 -22.38 -0.61 -26.56
CA LYS A 42 -21.76 0.04 -25.38
C LYS A 42 -21.62 1.57 -25.49
N LEU A 43 -22.46 2.21 -26.30
CA LEU A 43 -22.52 3.67 -26.49
C LEU A 43 -23.35 4.37 -25.40
N LEU A 44 -24.21 3.64 -24.69
CA LEU A 44 -24.82 4.13 -23.44
C LEU A 44 -23.78 4.15 -22.30
N CYS A 45 -22.97 5.21 -22.30
CA CYS A 45 -22.11 5.58 -21.18
C CYS A 45 -22.93 6.09 -19.99
N PHE A 46 -23.69 5.19 -19.35
CA PHE A 46 -24.07 5.42 -17.95
C PHE A 46 -22.78 5.60 -17.15
N SER A 47 -22.50 6.84 -16.75
CA SER A 47 -21.44 7.14 -15.80
C SER A 47 -21.71 6.30 -14.56
N LYS A 48 -20.95 5.21 -14.40
CA LYS A 48 -21.07 4.32 -13.25
C LYS A 48 -20.71 5.16 -12.04
N ARG A 49 -21.73 5.63 -11.30
CA ARG A 49 -21.61 6.41 -10.07
C ARG A 49 -20.44 5.82 -9.28
N GLN A 50 -19.39 6.62 -9.08
CA GLN A 50 -18.08 6.11 -8.64
C GLN A 50 -18.17 5.67 -7.17
N MET A 51 -18.70 4.46 -6.96
CA MET A 51 -18.83 3.86 -5.64
C MET A 51 -17.42 3.62 -5.10
N PHE A 52 -17.05 4.47 -4.14
CA PHE A 52 -15.84 4.34 -3.37
C PHE A 52 -15.87 2.99 -2.63
N CYS A 53 -14.81 2.21 -2.78
CA CYS A 53 -14.64 0.98 -2.02
C CYS A 53 -13.94 1.33 -0.70
N PRO A 54 -14.62 1.25 0.45
CA PRO A 54 -14.04 1.69 1.71
C PRO A 54 -12.87 0.80 2.08
N ILE A 55 -11.75 1.44 2.44
CA ILE A 55 -10.64 0.80 3.15
C ILE A 55 -11.16 0.51 4.57
N ILE A 56 -11.17 -0.76 4.95
CA ILE A 56 -11.62 -1.21 6.27
C ILE A 56 -10.41 -1.42 7.15
N ASP A 57 -10.38 -0.77 8.31
CA ASP A 57 -9.41 -1.08 9.33
C ASP A 57 -9.71 -2.45 9.96
N MET A 58 -8.68 -3.20 10.30
CA MET A 58 -8.82 -4.60 10.75
C MET A 58 -8.44 -4.80 12.22
N ASP A 59 -7.83 -3.80 12.85
CA ASP A 59 -7.62 -3.83 14.29
C ASP A 59 -8.87 -3.36 15.01
N LYS A 60 -8.93 -3.72 16.30
CA LYS A 60 -9.89 -3.12 17.22
C LYS A 60 -9.53 -1.64 17.40
N GLN A 61 -10.51 -0.84 17.76
CA GLN A 61 -10.30 0.56 18.11
C GLN A 61 -9.71 0.64 19.53
N GLU A 62 -8.39 0.53 19.60
CA GLU A 62 -7.57 0.53 20.83
C GLU A 62 -6.68 1.80 20.92
N ASP A 63 -6.97 2.83 20.10
CA ASP A 63 -6.23 4.09 20.02
C ASP A 63 -6.38 5.00 21.25
N LEU A 64 -7.39 4.72 22.09
CA LEU A 64 -7.65 5.41 23.36
C LEU A 64 -7.11 4.64 24.58
N TYR A 65 -6.49 3.48 24.39
CA TYR A 65 -5.98 2.69 25.51
C TYR A 65 -4.67 3.31 26.02
N PRO A 66 -4.54 3.60 27.33
CA PRO A 66 -3.31 4.14 27.88
C PRO A 66 -2.17 3.10 27.74
N PRO A 67 -0.91 3.54 27.56
CA PRO A 67 0.22 2.64 27.66
C PRO A 67 0.27 1.91 29.00
N LEU A 68 0.86 0.71 29.01
CA LEU A 68 1.22 -0.02 30.21
C LEU A 68 2.15 0.81 31.12
N SER A 69 2.20 0.48 32.41
CA SER A 69 3.17 1.09 33.33
C SER A 69 4.61 0.79 32.93
N GLU A 70 5.55 1.64 33.34
CA GLU A 70 6.98 1.50 33.03
C GLU A 70 7.52 0.11 33.40
N ASP A 71 7.16 -0.43 34.58
CA ASP A 71 7.50 -1.79 35.01
C ASP A 71 7.02 -2.87 34.04
N LEU A 72 5.80 -2.73 33.51
CA LEU A 72 5.24 -3.67 32.54
C LEU A 72 5.89 -3.51 31.16
N ILE A 73 6.20 -2.28 30.72
CA ILE A 73 6.98 -2.04 29.50
C ILE A 73 8.38 -2.65 29.60
N VAL A 74 9.04 -2.56 30.77
CA VAL A 74 10.31 -3.23 31.08
C VAL A 74 10.17 -4.76 30.95
N LEU A 75 9.13 -5.35 31.55
CA LEU A 75 8.89 -6.80 31.50
C LEU A 75 8.57 -7.28 30.08
N VAL A 76 7.69 -6.60 29.36
CA VAL A 76 7.33 -6.90 27.97
C VAL A 76 8.58 -6.80 27.08
N THR A 77 9.28 -5.67 27.11
CA THR A 77 10.49 -5.45 26.28
C THR A 77 11.60 -6.45 26.63
N GLY A 78 11.84 -6.70 27.91
CA GLY A 78 12.79 -7.70 28.40
C GLY A 78 12.45 -9.11 27.91
N SER A 79 11.17 -9.49 27.90
CA SER A 79 10.72 -10.81 27.44
C SER A 79 11.03 -11.06 25.95
N LEU A 80 11.03 -10.02 25.12
CA LEU A 80 11.43 -10.12 23.71
C LEU A 80 12.91 -10.53 23.56
N THR A 81 13.75 -10.28 24.56
CA THR A 81 15.18 -10.62 24.50
C THR A 81 15.47 -12.08 24.87
N PHE A 82 14.52 -12.78 25.49
CA PHE A 82 14.70 -14.12 26.06
C PHE A 82 14.84 -15.22 25.00
N GLY A 83 15.38 -16.36 25.42
CA GLY A 83 15.69 -17.52 24.58
C GLY A 83 17.13 -17.53 24.08
N THR A 84 17.59 -18.70 23.68
CA THR A 84 18.90 -18.97 23.08
C THR A 84 18.97 -18.51 21.62
N ASN A 85 20.17 -18.54 21.04
CA ASN A 85 20.36 -18.29 19.60
C ASN A 85 19.59 -19.30 18.71
N GLU A 86 19.41 -20.53 19.17
CA GLU A 86 18.70 -21.58 18.44
C GLU A 86 17.18 -21.35 18.51
N GLU A 87 16.63 -21.12 19.69
CA GLU A 87 15.20 -20.80 19.87
C GLU A 87 14.77 -19.54 19.11
N LYS A 88 15.62 -18.50 19.07
CA LYS A 88 15.36 -17.30 18.25
C LYS A 88 15.38 -17.61 16.75
N PHE A 89 16.38 -18.35 16.28
CA PHE A 89 16.46 -18.76 14.88
C PHE A 89 15.24 -19.58 14.44
N ASP A 90 14.87 -20.59 15.22
CA ASP A 90 13.71 -21.45 14.96
C ASP A 90 12.40 -20.67 14.99
N SER A 91 12.25 -19.71 15.91
CA SER A 91 11.11 -18.79 15.94
C SER A 91 11.00 -18.00 14.63
N TRP A 92 12.08 -17.39 14.15
CA TRP A 92 12.07 -16.61 12.90
C TRP A 92 11.81 -17.49 11.67
N ILE A 93 12.35 -18.71 11.63
CA ILE A 93 12.08 -19.69 10.56
C ILE A 93 10.60 -20.13 10.58
N LYS A 94 10.02 -20.39 11.75
CA LYS A 94 8.60 -20.71 11.95
C LYS A 94 7.69 -19.58 11.46
N LEU A 95 8.01 -18.33 11.84
CA LEU A 95 7.25 -17.15 11.39
C LEU A 95 7.35 -16.94 9.87
N MET A 96 8.53 -17.13 9.27
CA MET A 96 8.69 -17.04 7.82
C MET A 96 7.91 -18.15 7.11
N ARG A 97 7.90 -19.38 7.64
CA ARG A 97 7.11 -20.49 7.10
C ARG A 97 5.61 -20.17 7.07
N MET A 98 5.08 -19.53 8.11
CA MET A 98 3.69 -19.04 8.14
C MET A 98 3.38 -18.08 6.98
N VAL A 99 4.31 -17.16 6.65
CA VAL A 99 4.20 -16.24 5.50
C VAL A 99 4.29 -16.98 4.16
N MET A 100 5.10 -18.04 4.07
CA MET A 100 5.21 -18.86 2.86
C MET A 100 3.94 -19.70 2.62
N GLU A 101 3.39 -20.32 3.66
CA GLU A 101 2.25 -21.24 3.58
C GLU A 101 0.87 -20.54 3.50
N GLU A 102 0.81 -19.25 3.84
CA GLU A 102 -0.29 -18.30 3.60
C GLU A 102 -1.09 -18.59 2.31
N LYS A 103 -2.41 -18.80 2.47
CA LYS A 103 -3.38 -19.11 1.38
C LYS A 103 -4.46 -18.03 1.20
N ARG A 104 -4.37 -16.88 1.89
CA ARG A 104 -5.35 -15.78 1.76
C ARG A 104 -5.41 -15.27 0.32
N ARG A 105 -6.62 -14.96 -0.13
CA ARG A 105 -6.93 -14.61 -1.53
C ARG A 105 -7.37 -13.16 -1.66
N GLU A 106 -6.98 -12.52 -2.76
CA GLU A 106 -7.47 -11.20 -3.15
C GLU A 106 -8.91 -11.30 -3.70
N LYS A 107 -9.88 -11.56 -2.81
CA LYS A 107 -11.30 -11.64 -3.15
C LYS A 107 -12.14 -11.00 -2.05
N ARG A 108 -12.88 -9.95 -2.41
CA ARG A 108 -13.91 -9.28 -1.61
C ARG A 108 -15.13 -9.06 -2.49
N LYS A 109 -16.32 -8.96 -1.88
CA LYS A 109 -17.55 -8.61 -2.60
C LYS A 109 -17.43 -7.19 -3.18
N TYR A 110 -18.26 -6.88 -4.18
CA TYR A 110 -18.45 -5.51 -4.67
C TYR A 110 -18.69 -4.55 -3.47
N PRO A 111 -18.13 -3.32 -3.46
CA PRO A 111 -17.53 -2.56 -4.57
C PRO A 111 -16.07 -2.85 -4.91
N PHE A 112 -15.39 -3.78 -4.23
CA PHE A 112 -13.98 -4.07 -4.48
C PHE A 112 -13.68 -4.46 -5.93
N ARG A 113 -12.63 -3.88 -6.51
CA ARG A 113 -12.12 -4.22 -7.85
C ARG A 113 -10.64 -4.58 -7.77
N LYS A 114 -10.31 -5.79 -8.21
CA LYS A 114 -8.91 -6.19 -8.41
C LYS A 114 -8.27 -5.29 -9.49
N LEU A 115 -6.99 -4.97 -9.33
CA LEU A 115 -6.23 -4.25 -10.35
C LEU A 115 -6.10 -5.08 -11.64
N PRO A 116 -5.86 -4.46 -12.81
CA PRO A 116 -5.44 -5.17 -14.01
C PRO A 116 -4.15 -6.00 -13.73
N PRO A 117 -4.02 -7.22 -14.26
CA PRO A 117 -2.83 -8.06 -14.00
C PRO A 117 -1.50 -7.39 -14.33
N ARG A 118 -1.45 -6.55 -15.37
CA ARG A 118 -0.27 -5.77 -15.80
C ARG A 118 0.15 -4.66 -14.82
N LYS A 119 -0.65 -4.38 -13.78
CA LYS A 119 -0.30 -3.48 -12.66
C LYS A 119 0.28 -4.20 -11.43
N TYR A 120 0.47 -5.53 -11.50
CA TYR A 120 1.19 -6.31 -10.49
C TYR A 120 2.62 -6.50 -11.00
N ARG A 121 3.63 -5.97 -10.29
CA ARG A 121 5.04 -6.30 -10.58
C ARG A 121 5.30 -7.80 -10.37
N ASN A 122 4.68 -8.36 -9.33
CA ASN A 122 4.63 -9.81 -9.09
C ASN A 122 3.17 -10.25 -8.83
N TYR A 123 2.60 -11.01 -9.78
CA TYR A 123 1.21 -11.47 -9.69
C TYR A 123 0.97 -12.55 -8.62
N SER A 124 2.04 -13.19 -8.10
CA SER A 124 1.95 -14.14 -7.00
C SER A 124 1.72 -13.49 -5.63
N ILE A 125 1.82 -12.17 -5.53
CA ILE A 125 1.57 -11.38 -4.31
C ILE A 125 0.14 -10.81 -4.37
N PRO A 126 -0.86 -11.47 -3.76
CA PRO A 126 -2.22 -10.94 -3.68
C PRO A 126 -2.29 -9.71 -2.76
N LEU A 127 -3.16 -8.74 -3.09
CA LEU A 127 -3.50 -7.67 -2.15
C LEU A 127 -4.44 -8.21 -1.05
N ASN A 128 -4.32 -7.67 0.17
CA ASN A 128 -5.44 -7.74 1.11
C ASN A 128 -6.59 -6.87 0.55
N PRO A 129 -7.77 -7.44 0.24
CA PRO A 129 -8.82 -6.69 -0.44
C PRO A 129 -9.64 -5.79 0.50
N LEU A 130 -9.46 -5.89 1.83
CA LEU A 130 -10.05 -4.99 2.82
C LEU A 130 -9.34 -3.63 2.83
N THR A 131 -8.02 -3.63 2.65
CA THR A 131 -7.15 -2.45 2.75
C THR A 131 -6.50 -2.01 1.42
N SER A 132 -6.83 -2.68 0.31
CA SER A 132 -6.25 -2.43 -1.02
C SER A 132 -6.51 -1.01 -1.55
N LEU A 133 -5.46 -0.38 -2.08
CA LEU A 133 -5.50 0.97 -2.65
C LEU A 133 -6.26 1.06 -3.98
N GLN A 134 -6.41 -0.06 -4.71
CA GLN A 134 -7.18 -0.18 -5.96
C GLN A 134 -6.79 0.77 -7.11
N ILE A 135 -5.70 1.53 -6.98
CA ILE A 135 -5.10 2.37 -8.04
C ILE A 135 -3.68 1.91 -8.41
N ILE A 136 -2.90 1.52 -7.42
CA ILE A 136 -1.57 0.90 -7.51
C ILE A 136 -1.53 -0.33 -6.59
N HIS A 137 -0.66 -1.30 -6.88
CA HIS A 137 -0.50 -2.49 -6.04
C HIS A 137 0.09 -2.11 -4.69
N GLY A 138 -0.79 -2.06 -3.69
CA GLY A 138 -0.46 -1.66 -2.34
C GLY A 138 -1.63 -1.81 -1.38
N ASN A 139 -1.32 -1.70 -0.10
CA ASN A 139 -2.27 -1.76 1.00
C ASN A 139 -2.08 -0.55 1.91
N ARG A 140 -3.18 0.07 2.35
CA ARG A 140 -3.15 1.07 3.42
C ARG A 140 -3.10 0.34 4.76
N ILE A 141 -2.19 0.73 5.63
CA ILE A 141 -2.01 0.16 6.96
C ILE A 141 -2.14 1.31 7.95
N ARG A 142 -2.79 1.05 9.10
CA ARG A 142 -2.81 1.98 10.23
C ARG A 142 -2.24 1.25 11.45
N SER A 143 -1.38 1.92 12.21
CA SER A 143 -0.90 1.51 13.54
C SER A 143 -1.88 1.95 14.63
N ARG A 144 -1.73 1.46 15.87
CA ARG A 144 -2.62 1.84 16.98
C ARG A 144 -2.57 3.35 17.28
N ASP A 145 -1.40 3.99 17.15
CA ASP A 145 -1.23 5.46 17.27
C ASP A 145 -1.82 6.29 16.09
N ASN A 146 -2.68 5.70 15.27
CA ASN A 146 -3.28 6.32 14.09
C ASN A 146 -2.32 6.67 12.95
N THR A 147 -1.02 6.37 13.00
CA THR A 147 -0.13 6.60 11.86
C THR A 147 -0.59 5.79 10.64
N VAL A 148 -0.65 6.45 9.48
CA VAL A 148 -1.11 5.85 8.23
C VAL A 148 0.07 5.57 7.31
N PHE A 149 0.24 4.30 6.95
CA PHE A 149 1.19 3.85 5.94
C PHE A 149 0.49 3.42 4.66
N TYR A 150 1.21 3.56 3.55
CA TYR A 150 0.85 3.01 2.24
C TYR A 150 1.97 2.07 1.82
N ALA A 151 1.79 0.77 2.09
CA ALA A 151 2.72 -0.27 1.69
C ALA A 151 2.50 -0.59 0.20
N THR A 152 3.35 -0.03 -0.69
CA THR A 152 3.19 -0.19 -2.15
C THR A 152 4.40 -0.91 -2.75
N GLN A 153 4.19 -1.58 -3.88
CA GLN A 153 5.32 -1.89 -4.78
C GLN A 153 5.96 -0.59 -5.28
N MET A 154 7.20 -0.67 -5.77
CA MET A 154 7.75 0.40 -6.58
C MET A 154 6.89 0.57 -7.84
N PRO A 155 6.54 1.80 -8.25
CA PRO A 155 5.86 2.01 -9.54
C PRO A 155 6.69 1.44 -10.69
N MET A 156 6.04 1.31 -11.85
CA MET A 156 6.60 0.67 -13.05
C MET A 156 6.42 1.63 -14.23
N GLU A 157 7.38 1.64 -15.15
CA GLU A 157 7.17 2.26 -16.47
C GLU A 157 6.33 1.33 -17.36
N LYS A 158 5.80 1.88 -18.46
CA LYS A 158 5.18 1.03 -19.50
C LYS A 158 6.23 0.11 -20.13
N SER A 159 5.94 -1.18 -20.16
CA SER A 159 6.73 -2.17 -20.92
C SER A 159 5.80 -3.10 -21.73
N GLU A 160 6.36 -4.10 -22.39
CA GLU A 160 5.56 -5.15 -23.03
C GLU A 160 4.66 -5.87 -22.00
N HIS A 161 5.17 -6.12 -20.79
CA HIS A 161 4.48 -6.90 -19.76
C HIS A 161 3.73 -6.05 -18.71
N PHE A 162 4.19 -4.82 -18.45
CA PHE A 162 3.66 -3.96 -17.39
C PHE A 162 2.97 -2.70 -17.91
N ASP A 163 2.04 -2.18 -17.13
CA ASP A 163 1.40 -0.88 -17.36
C ASP A 163 2.17 0.23 -16.63
N GLU A 164 2.18 1.43 -17.22
CA GLU A 164 2.68 2.64 -16.56
C GLU A 164 1.88 2.92 -15.29
N THR A 165 2.58 2.95 -14.14
CA THR A 165 1.97 3.14 -12.81
C THR A 165 2.61 4.27 -12.00
N ARG A 166 3.63 4.99 -12.52
CA ARG A 166 4.14 6.19 -11.86
C ARG A 166 3.09 7.30 -11.80
N ILE A 167 2.23 7.40 -12.81
CA ILE A 167 1.10 8.34 -12.79
C ILE A 167 0.12 7.97 -11.67
N ASP A 168 -0.16 6.68 -11.44
CA ASP A 168 -1.01 6.24 -10.32
C ASP A 168 -0.36 6.53 -8.96
N PHE A 169 0.96 6.41 -8.86
CA PHE A 169 1.74 6.73 -7.66
C PHE A 169 1.71 8.24 -7.34
N LEU A 170 1.90 9.10 -8.34
CA LEU A 170 1.78 10.55 -8.18
C LEU A 170 0.33 10.98 -7.88
N ASN A 171 -0.66 10.29 -8.48
CA ASN A 171 -2.08 10.48 -8.15
C ASN A 171 -2.38 10.09 -6.69
N LEU A 172 -1.77 9.02 -6.16
CA LEU A 172 -1.90 8.64 -4.74
C LEU A 172 -1.35 9.74 -3.83
N ILE A 173 -0.13 10.23 -4.11
CA ILE A 173 0.49 11.33 -3.37
C ILE A 173 -0.41 12.57 -3.35
N TRP A 174 -1.02 12.90 -4.49
CA TRP A 174 -1.93 14.04 -4.57
C TRP A 174 -3.25 13.82 -3.83
N LYS A 175 -3.88 12.65 -4.01
CA LYS A 175 -5.23 12.34 -3.54
C LYS A 175 -5.30 12.16 -2.02
N ASP A 176 -4.34 11.44 -1.46
CA ASP A 176 -4.30 11.09 -0.03
C ASP A 176 -3.34 11.99 0.75
N GLU A 177 -2.99 13.13 0.14
CA GLU A 177 -2.20 14.22 0.71
C GLU A 177 -0.90 13.78 1.37
N ILE A 178 -0.20 12.83 0.72
CA ILE A 178 1.07 12.30 1.21
C ILE A 178 2.12 13.41 1.29
N GLU A 179 2.88 13.39 2.37
CA GLU A 179 3.97 14.33 2.64
C GLU A 179 5.33 13.64 2.75
N VAL A 180 5.35 12.34 3.12
CA VAL A 180 6.57 11.55 3.28
C VAL A 180 6.54 10.33 2.38
N VAL A 181 7.64 10.10 1.64
CA VAL A 181 7.84 8.91 0.81
C VAL A 181 9.16 8.26 1.19
N VAL A 182 9.12 6.99 1.59
CA VAL A 182 10.26 6.17 1.98
C VAL A 182 10.51 5.11 0.90
N MET A 183 11.68 5.19 0.26
CA MET A 183 12.17 4.21 -0.70
C MET A 183 13.24 3.34 -0.06
N LEU A 184 12.97 2.03 0.08
CA LEU A 184 13.85 1.08 0.72
C LEU A 184 14.72 0.35 -0.32
N GLY A 185 15.95 0.84 -0.51
CA GLY A 185 16.96 0.24 -1.39
C GLY A 185 17.65 1.20 -2.37
N PRO A 186 18.69 0.71 -3.08
CA PRO A 186 19.35 1.49 -4.12
C PRO A 186 18.46 1.69 -5.34
N THR A 187 18.63 2.81 -6.02
CA THR A 187 18.09 3.11 -7.36
C THR A 187 18.73 2.27 -8.45
N ARG A 188 19.96 1.80 -8.22
CA ARG A 188 20.75 0.94 -9.09
C ARG A 188 21.21 -0.30 -8.32
N PRO A 189 20.39 -1.34 -8.14
CA PRO A 189 20.84 -2.61 -7.58
C PRO A 189 21.83 -3.31 -8.53
N TYR A 190 22.66 -4.18 -7.96
CA TYR A 190 23.49 -5.12 -8.74
C TYR A 190 22.63 -6.28 -9.23
N ASP A 191 22.61 -6.55 -10.54
CA ASP A 191 21.80 -7.62 -11.15
C ASP A 191 22.51 -8.99 -11.16
N GLY A 192 23.78 -9.04 -10.73
CA GLY A 192 24.67 -10.19 -10.86
C GLY A 192 25.83 -9.94 -11.82
N LYS A 193 25.76 -8.89 -12.64
CA LYS A 193 26.79 -8.48 -13.63
C LYS A 193 27.15 -7.00 -13.50
N GLU A 194 26.16 -6.13 -13.41
CA GLU A 194 26.35 -4.67 -13.34
C GLU A 194 25.29 -3.99 -12.46
N PHE A 195 25.47 -2.68 -12.21
CA PHE A 195 24.52 -1.86 -11.45
C PHE A 195 23.46 -1.25 -12.39
N VAL A 196 22.34 -1.94 -12.55
CA VAL A 196 21.25 -1.57 -13.47
C VAL A 196 20.26 -0.64 -12.77
N GLN A 197 19.85 0.45 -13.42
CA GLN A 197 18.83 1.35 -12.87
C GLN A 197 17.45 0.68 -12.82
N LEU A 198 16.74 0.83 -11.70
CA LEU A 198 15.38 0.32 -11.52
C LEU A 198 14.40 0.93 -12.52
N ASP A 199 13.55 0.10 -13.09
CA ASP A 199 12.38 0.54 -13.85
C ASP A 199 11.36 1.21 -12.90
N GLY A 200 10.80 2.33 -13.34
CA GLY A 200 9.77 3.06 -12.60
C GLY A 200 10.28 4.21 -11.74
N MET A 201 11.48 4.73 -12.03
CA MET A 201 11.97 5.98 -11.44
C MET A 201 10.91 7.09 -11.57
N TYR A 202 10.54 7.64 -10.41
CA TYR A 202 9.52 8.70 -10.24
C TYR A 202 10.12 10.01 -9.70
N PHE A 203 11.44 10.08 -9.58
CA PHE A 203 12.21 11.23 -9.11
C PHE A 203 13.59 11.27 -9.77
N CYS A 204 14.25 12.43 -9.75
CA CYS A 204 15.64 12.57 -10.20
C CYS A 204 16.60 12.40 -9.01
N GLU A 205 17.68 11.64 -9.19
CA GLU A 205 18.67 11.39 -8.13
C GLU A 205 19.37 12.69 -7.70
N GLY A 206 19.84 13.49 -8.68
CA GLY A 206 20.52 14.76 -8.42
C GLY A 206 19.60 15.96 -8.19
N ALA A 207 20.02 16.87 -7.31
CA ALA A 207 19.35 18.16 -7.09
C ALA A 207 19.26 19.00 -8.37
N LYS A 208 18.16 19.76 -8.50
CA LYS A 208 17.68 20.47 -9.71
C LYS A 208 17.35 19.58 -10.91
N GLY A 209 17.43 18.25 -10.76
CA GLY A 209 16.96 17.31 -11.78
C GLY A 209 15.43 17.40 -11.94
N LYS A 210 14.97 17.37 -13.20
CA LYS A 210 13.55 17.39 -13.56
C LYS A 210 13.19 16.22 -14.48
N MET A 211 12.01 15.64 -14.29
CA MET A 211 11.39 14.68 -15.20
C MET A 211 9.90 14.98 -15.38
N THR A 212 9.31 14.52 -16.49
CA THR A 212 7.86 14.66 -16.75
C THR A 212 7.22 13.27 -16.77
N ILE A 213 6.16 13.08 -15.97
CA ILE A 213 5.44 11.81 -15.81
C ILE A 213 3.95 12.10 -16.05
N GLY A 214 3.48 11.79 -17.26
CA GLY A 214 2.13 12.15 -17.69
C GLY A 214 1.93 13.67 -17.69
N SER A 215 1.00 14.17 -16.87
CA SER A 215 0.79 15.61 -16.68
C SER A 215 1.60 16.23 -15.55
N TYR A 216 2.40 15.46 -14.81
CA TYR A 216 3.21 15.98 -13.70
C TYR A 216 4.62 16.34 -14.15
N GLU A 217 5.12 17.51 -13.71
CA GLU A 217 6.56 17.74 -13.57
C GLU A 217 6.99 17.27 -12.18
N VAL A 218 8.05 16.48 -12.10
CA VAL A 218 8.70 16.14 -10.84
C VAL A 218 10.10 16.74 -10.84
N GLU A 219 10.39 17.55 -9.83
CA GLU A 219 11.66 18.25 -9.65
C GLU A 219 12.25 17.92 -8.29
N THR A 220 13.49 17.41 -8.26
CA THR A 220 14.24 17.23 -7.03
C THR A 220 14.87 18.57 -6.65
N LEU A 221 14.26 19.34 -5.74
CA LEU A 221 14.72 20.69 -5.39
C LEU A 221 16.07 20.68 -4.69
N LYS A 222 16.24 19.74 -3.75
CA LYS A 222 17.40 19.63 -2.85
C LYS A 222 17.64 18.17 -2.51
N GLU A 223 18.91 17.84 -2.31
CA GLU A 223 19.37 16.66 -1.58
C GLU A 223 20.15 17.16 -0.36
N MET A 224 19.95 16.53 0.79
CA MET A 224 20.52 16.94 2.07
C MET A 224 21.02 15.70 2.84
N PRO A 225 22.14 15.81 3.58
CA PRO A 225 22.57 14.76 4.50
C PRO A 225 21.51 14.52 5.58
N PHE A 226 21.33 13.27 5.96
CA PHE A 226 20.52 12.92 7.13
C PHE A 226 21.42 12.88 8.36
N LEU A 227 21.09 13.65 9.40
CA LEU A 227 21.92 13.78 10.60
C LEU A 227 21.30 13.03 11.78
N VAL A 228 22.08 12.15 12.42
CA VAL A 228 21.75 11.49 13.69
C VAL A 228 22.78 11.92 14.72
N ASP A 229 22.36 12.48 15.85
CA ASP A 229 23.24 13.05 16.89
C ASP A 229 24.31 14.01 16.34
N GLY A 230 23.93 14.82 15.35
CA GLY A 230 24.79 15.77 14.65
C GLY A 230 25.80 15.14 13.66
N LYS A 231 25.82 13.82 13.49
CA LYS A 231 26.71 13.11 12.55
C LYS A 231 25.95 12.74 11.28
N ASN A 232 26.62 12.86 10.14
CA ASN A 232 26.04 12.44 8.86
C ASN A 232 25.87 10.92 8.83
N ASN A 233 24.66 10.47 8.57
CA ASN A 233 24.37 9.08 8.28
C ASN A 233 24.42 8.87 6.75
N ASN A 234 25.50 8.28 6.27
CA ASN A 234 25.71 7.97 4.84
C ASN A 234 24.66 6.96 4.30
N ASP A 235 23.96 6.27 5.21
CA ASP A 235 22.89 5.34 4.92
C ASP A 235 21.52 6.02 4.69
N VAL A 236 21.39 7.36 4.64
CA VAL A 236 20.11 7.98 4.20
C VAL A 236 20.36 9.20 3.34
N LEU A 237 19.69 9.20 2.18
CA LEU A 237 19.60 10.37 1.32
C LEU A 237 18.21 11.00 1.49
N MET A 238 18.16 12.20 2.06
CA MET A 238 16.94 12.98 2.20
C MET A 238 16.84 13.99 1.06
N ARG A 239 15.67 14.07 0.41
CA ARG A 239 15.40 14.96 -0.72
C ARG A 239 14.09 15.71 -0.51
N THR A 240 14.04 16.94 -1.01
CA THR A 240 12.77 17.66 -1.18
C THR A 240 12.36 17.55 -2.64
N ILE A 241 11.22 16.89 -2.91
CA ILE A 241 10.69 16.70 -4.26
C ILE A 241 9.46 17.56 -4.45
N ARG A 242 9.44 18.37 -5.52
CA ARG A 242 8.26 19.13 -5.96
C ARG A 242 7.55 18.40 -7.08
N ILE A 243 6.24 18.22 -6.95
CA ILE A 243 5.35 17.61 -7.93
C ILE A 243 4.37 18.69 -8.41
N THR A 244 4.45 19.09 -9.68
CA THR A 244 3.63 20.15 -10.29
C THR A 244 2.67 19.56 -11.31
N ASP A 245 1.35 19.79 -11.19
CA ASP A 245 0.36 19.33 -12.16
C ASP A 245 0.18 20.36 -13.29
N LYS A 246 0.67 20.03 -14.50
CA LYS A 246 0.61 20.90 -15.67
C LYS A 246 -0.81 21.10 -16.24
N LYS A 247 -1.82 20.32 -15.79
CA LYS A 247 -3.21 20.47 -16.25
C LYS A 247 -4.01 21.54 -15.49
N LYS A 248 -3.57 21.94 -14.30
CA LYS A 248 -4.27 22.93 -13.46
C LYS A 248 -3.68 24.32 -13.65
N LYS A 249 -4.33 25.33 -13.05
CA LYS A 249 -3.87 26.74 -13.10
C LYS A 249 -2.42 26.88 -12.57
N LYS A 250 -1.75 27.97 -12.96
CA LYS A 250 -0.44 28.38 -12.42
C LYS A 250 -0.40 28.21 -10.88
N ASN A 251 0.75 27.78 -10.36
CA ASN A 251 1.04 27.51 -8.95
C ASN A 251 0.42 26.25 -8.30
N ASN A 252 -0.14 25.30 -9.06
CA ASN A 252 -0.61 24.04 -8.48
C ASN A 252 0.51 22.98 -8.36
N PHE A 253 1.24 23.00 -7.24
CA PHE A 253 2.28 22.02 -6.88
C PHE A 253 2.13 21.51 -5.44
N ARG A 254 2.72 20.35 -5.14
CA ARG A 254 2.98 19.84 -3.78
C ARG A 254 4.48 19.63 -3.61
N GLU A 255 4.99 19.79 -2.39
CA GLU A 255 6.34 19.37 -2.01
C GLU A 255 6.24 18.23 -1.00
N ILE A 256 7.11 17.23 -1.15
CA ILE A 256 7.20 16.06 -0.27
C ILE A 256 8.64 15.90 0.21
N THR A 257 8.79 15.34 1.41
CA THR A 257 10.07 14.83 1.88
C THR A 257 10.23 13.39 1.41
N HIS A 258 11.20 13.17 0.54
CA HIS A 258 11.56 11.85 0.04
C HIS A 258 12.80 11.38 0.78
N PHE A 259 12.72 10.20 1.37
CA PHE A 259 13.84 9.54 2.00
C PHE A 259 14.17 8.28 1.21
N GLN A 260 15.39 8.20 0.69
CA GLN A 260 15.93 6.95 0.18
C GLN A 260 16.80 6.33 1.26
N TYR A 261 16.49 5.08 1.56
CA TYR A 261 16.79 4.50 2.85
C TYR A 261 17.84 3.40 2.84
N VAL A 262 18.73 3.50 3.83
CA VAL A 262 19.58 2.45 4.36
C VAL A 262 19.60 2.40 5.94
N SER A 263 19.40 3.48 6.76
CA SER A 263 19.13 3.44 8.28
C SER A 263 18.44 4.70 8.99
N TRP A 264 17.43 4.58 9.92
CA TRP A 264 16.30 5.56 10.14
C TRP A 264 16.26 6.55 11.33
N ASN A 265 15.56 7.70 11.16
CA ASN A 265 14.33 8.18 11.86
C ASN A 265 13.72 9.42 11.10
N ASP A 266 12.51 9.98 11.27
CA ASP A 266 11.36 9.76 12.19
C ASP A 266 10.00 10.13 11.50
N LYS A 267 8.88 10.43 12.23
CA LYS A 267 7.55 10.74 11.64
C LYS A 267 6.72 11.88 12.30
N ASP A 268 5.70 12.36 11.56
CA ASP A 268 4.35 12.69 12.12
C ASP A 268 3.21 12.82 11.05
N LYS A 269 3.28 12.08 9.94
CA LYS A 269 2.48 12.32 8.70
C LYS A 269 2.15 11.02 7.94
N PRO A 270 1.18 10.98 6.99
CA PRO A 270 0.94 9.77 6.18
C PRO A 270 2.16 9.44 5.30
N ILE A 271 2.59 8.17 5.35
CA ILE A 271 3.87 7.72 4.77
C ILE A 271 3.64 6.67 3.67
N ILE A 272 4.09 6.92 2.45
CA ILE A 272 4.30 5.84 1.49
C ILE A 272 5.60 5.13 1.86
N VAL A 273 5.57 3.81 2.00
CA VAL A 273 6.75 2.98 2.18
C VAL A 273 6.78 1.94 1.06
N HIS A 274 7.83 1.93 0.26
CA HIS A 274 7.97 0.95 -0.82
C HIS A 274 9.39 0.39 -0.91
N CYS A 275 9.44 -0.84 -1.39
CA CYS A 275 10.58 -1.47 -2.02
C CYS A 275 10.07 -2.05 -3.35
N VAL A 276 10.91 -2.77 -4.11
CA VAL A 276 10.54 -3.34 -5.42
C VAL A 276 9.13 -3.95 -5.43
N GLU A 277 8.82 -4.86 -4.50
CA GLU A 277 7.51 -5.56 -4.41
C GLU A 277 6.55 -5.01 -3.33
N GLY A 278 7.00 -4.10 -2.47
CA GLY A 278 6.18 -3.58 -1.38
C GLY A 278 5.82 -4.62 -0.31
N VAL A 279 6.70 -5.58 -0.07
CA VAL A 279 6.57 -6.61 0.98
C VAL A 279 7.80 -6.58 1.90
N GLY A 280 8.77 -7.49 1.79
CA GLY A 280 9.85 -7.72 2.76
C GLY A 280 10.34 -6.52 3.56
N ARG A 281 11.18 -5.68 2.94
CA ARG A 281 11.72 -4.46 3.58
C ARG A 281 10.63 -3.47 4.01
N THR A 282 9.57 -3.31 3.20
CA THR A 282 8.44 -2.39 3.47
C THR A 282 7.72 -2.75 4.75
N MET A 283 7.45 -4.04 4.96
CA MET A 283 6.72 -4.53 6.11
C MET A 283 7.62 -4.67 7.33
N ALA A 284 8.91 -4.94 7.17
CA ALA A 284 9.89 -4.78 8.23
C ALA A 284 9.92 -3.32 8.74
N PHE A 285 9.98 -2.33 7.86
CA PHE A 285 9.96 -0.91 8.24
C PHE A 285 8.66 -0.50 8.93
N ILE A 286 7.49 -0.88 8.38
CA ILE A 286 6.18 -0.58 8.99
C ILE A 286 6.02 -1.30 10.34
N GLY A 287 6.61 -2.49 10.48
CA GLY A 287 6.57 -3.29 11.71
C GLY A 287 7.27 -2.63 12.91
N LEU A 288 8.30 -1.80 12.68
CA LEU A 288 9.05 -1.07 13.74
C LEU A 288 8.18 -0.10 14.55
N ASP A 289 7.01 0.24 14.02
CA ASP A 289 6.07 1.18 14.61
C ASP A 289 4.76 0.45 14.97
N TYR A 290 4.27 -0.36 14.03
CA TYR A 290 3.07 -1.15 14.22
C TYR A 290 3.17 -2.12 15.42
N ILE A 291 4.27 -2.89 15.55
CA ILE A 291 4.39 -3.89 16.62
C ILE A 291 4.57 -3.23 18.00
N PRO A 292 5.47 -2.25 18.22
CA PRO A 292 5.56 -1.54 19.49
C PRO A 292 4.23 -0.90 19.89
N SER A 293 3.50 -0.29 18.95
CA SER A 293 2.21 0.35 19.25
C SER A 293 1.15 -0.59 19.85
N HIS A 294 1.28 -1.91 19.64
CA HIS A 294 0.45 -2.92 20.31
C HIS A 294 1.08 -3.47 21.61
N LEU A 295 2.39 -3.72 21.64
CA LEU A 295 3.09 -4.16 22.85
C LEU A 295 3.05 -3.11 23.97
N GLU A 296 2.82 -1.85 23.63
CA GLU A 296 2.59 -0.76 24.57
C GLU A 296 1.29 -0.88 25.38
N ILE A 297 0.32 -1.72 24.98
CA ILE A 297 -1.02 -1.79 25.60
C ILE A 297 -1.48 -3.22 25.95
N HIS A 298 -0.75 -4.25 25.53
CA HIS A 298 -1.05 -5.67 25.78
C HIS A 298 0.15 -6.32 26.48
N ASP A 299 0.02 -6.62 27.78
CA ASP A 299 1.12 -7.13 28.62
C ASP A 299 1.41 -8.62 28.43
N GLU A 300 0.49 -9.35 27.79
CA GLU A 300 0.59 -10.77 27.48
C GLU A 300 1.13 -11.06 26.07
N TRP A 301 1.20 -10.05 25.20
CA TRP A 301 1.59 -10.22 23.79
C TRP A 301 3.08 -10.48 23.63
N LYS A 302 3.41 -11.42 22.74
CA LYS A 302 4.78 -11.68 22.28
C LYS A 302 4.99 -11.06 20.91
N PHE A 303 6.25 -10.98 20.48
CA PHE A 303 6.59 -10.59 19.11
C PHE A 303 5.81 -11.37 18.05
N GLU A 304 5.60 -12.69 18.25
CA GLU A 304 4.83 -13.54 17.34
C GLU A 304 3.38 -13.05 17.14
N ASP A 305 2.76 -12.41 18.14
CA ASP A 305 1.36 -12.00 18.08
C ASP A 305 1.19 -10.66 17.36
N GLY A 306 2.06 -9.68 17.65
CA GLY A 306 2.19 -8.46 16.86
C GLY A 306 2.60 -8.75 15.40
N PHE A 307 3.46 -9.75 15.17
CA PHE A 307 3.85 -10.20 13.84
C PHE A 307 2.68 -10.80 13.05
N LYS A 308 1.89 -11.71 13.67
CA LYS A 308 0.66 -12.26 13.05
C LYS A 308 -0.29 -11.15 12.60
N LYS A 309 -0.48 -10.15 13.46
CA LYS A 309 -1.29 -8.96 13.15
C LYS A 309 -0.73 -8.13 12.00
N LEU A 310 0.58 -7.90 11.96
CA LEU A 310 1.24 -7.19 10.87
C LEU A 310 1.06 -7.89 9.52
N ILE A 311 1.24 -9.22 9.46
CA ILE A 311 1.10 -9.98 8.19
C ILE A 311 -0.35 -10.11 7.72
N GLU A 312 -1.36 -9.81 8.55
CA GLU A 312 -2.74 -9.62 8.07
C GLU A 312 -2.85 -8.42 7.11
N LYS A 313 -2.12 -7.33 7.39
CA LYS A 313 -2.26 -6.03 6.70
C LYS A 313 -1.84 -6.08 5.23
N ARG A 314 -0.82 -6.89 4.93
CA ARG A 314 -0.21 -7.09 3.60
C ARG A 314 0.13 -8.57 3.44
N TYR A 315 -0.48 -9.26 2.49
CA TYR A 315 -0.19 -10.69 2.29
C TYR A 315 1.23 -10.88 1.72
N LYS A 316 1.86 -12.01 2.05
CA LYS A 316 3.27 -12.32 1.69
C LYS A 316 4.26 -11.23 2.15
N SER A 317 4.01 -10.63 3.32
CA SER A 317 4.76 -9.48 3.88
C SER A 317 6.28 -9.60 3.96
N PHE A 318 6.83 -10.82 4.08
CA PHE A 318 8.26 -11.06 4.30
C PHE A 318 8.82 -11.98 3.20
N GLN A 319 10.10 -11.81 2.88
CA GLN A 319 10.79 -12.56 1.82
C GLN A 319 11.80 -13.58 2.36
N ASN A 320 12.34 -13.36 3.56
CA ASN A 320 13.29 -14.24 4.23
C ASN A 320 13.15 -14.12 5.76
N ALA A 321 13.69 -15.10 6.50
CA ALA A 321 13.62 -15.10 7.97
C ALA A 321 14.54 -14.04 8.62
N GLN A 322 15.62 -13.63 7.96
CA GLN A 322 16.51 -12.58 8.47
C GLN A 322 15.79 -11.22 8.60
N GLN A 323 14.86 -10.88 7.70
CA GLN A 323 14.01 -9.69 7.81
C GLN A 323 13.11 -9.71 9.06
N ILE A 324 12.69 -10.89 9.51
CA ILE A 324 11.86 -11.07 10.71
C ILE A 324 12.71 -10.87 11.97
N GLY A 325 13.90 -11.47 12.03
CA GLY A 325 14.83 -11.26 13.14
C GLY A 325 15.31 -9.83 13.27
N TRP A 326 15.58 -9.16 12.14
CA TRP A 326 15.90 -7.73 12.12
C TRP A 326 14.75 -6.88 12.67
N LEU A 327 13.50 -7.21 12.31
CA LEU A 327 12.32 -6.55 12.85
C LEU A 327 12.19 -6.76 14.37
N GLU A 328 12.39 -7.97 14.90
CA GLU A 328 12.32 -8.19 16.37
C GLU A 328 13.41 -7.39 17.12
N VAL A 329 14.64 -7.36 16.61
CA VAL A 329 15.72 -6.51 17.16
C VAL A 329 15.34 -5.03 17.12
N GLY A 330 14.74 -4.56 16.02
CA GLY A 330 14.27 -3.19 15.88
C GLY A 330 13.11 -2.86 16.81
N VAL A 331 12.16 -3.76 17.04
CA VAL A 331 11.07 -3.59 18.02
C VAL A 331 11.62 -3.36 19.41
N VAL A 332 12.62 -4.14 19.83
CA VAL A 332 13.31 -3.93 21.12
C VAL A 332 14.02 -2.57 21.13
N TYR A 333 14.78 -2.22 20.08
CA TYR A 333 15.45 -0.91 20.00
C TYR A 333 14.49 0.26 20.16
N PHE A 334 13.35 0.25 19.46
CA PHE A 334 12.37 1.33 19.51
C PHE A 334 11.71 1.44 20.89
N LEU A 335 11.33 0.32 21.52
CA LEU A 335 10.80 0.32 22.89
C LEU A 335 11.85 0.83 23.89
N THR A 336 13.08 0.30 23.83
CA THR A 336 14.19 0.73 24.68
C THR A 336 14.49 2.22 24.54
N LYS A 337 14.48 2.77 23.31
CA LYS A 337 14.70 4.21 23.10
C LYS A 337 13.52 5.08 23.52
N LYS A 338 12.28 4.68 23.22
CA LYS A 338 11.08 5.47 23.51
C LYS A 338 10.80 5.61 25.01
N TYR A 339 11.13 4.57 25.79
CA TYR A 339 10.90 4.52 27.23
C TYR A 339 12.19 4.65 28.06
N GLU A 340 13.31 5.08 27.44
CA GLU A 340 14.62 5.29 28.08
C GLU A 340 15.14 4.08 28.89
N LEU A 341 14.81 2.87 28.44
CA LEU A 341 15.20 1.61 29.10
C LEU A 341 16.69 1.31 28.94
N GLU A 342 17.21 0.36 29.72
CA GLU A 342 18.60 -0.08 29.59
C GLU A 342 18.90 -0.65 28.19
N MET A 343 19.89 -0.05 27.51
CA MET A 343 20.38 -0.51 26.19
C MET A 343 20.86 -1.96 26.18
N ALA A 344 21.20 -2.52 27.35
CA ALA A 344 21.52 -3.94 27.51
C ALA A 344 20.43 -4.88 26.98
N MET A 345 19.15 -4.48 26.99
CA MET A 345 18.05 -5.25 26.38
C MET A 345 18.21 -5.35 24.85
N PHE A 346 18.48 -4.22 24.20
CA PHE A 346 18.76 -4.18 22.76
C PHE A 346 20.04 -4.95 22.42
N ASP A 347 21.13 -4.72 23.16
CA ASP A 347 22.40 -5.40 22.92
C ASP A 347 22.26 -6.92 23.08
N ALA A 348 21.48 -7.36 24.07
CA ALA A 348 21.20 -8.77 24.32
C ALA A 348 20.45 -9.46 23.18
N ILE A 349 19.56 -8.80 22.42
CA ILE A 349 18.92 -9.40 21.25
C ILE A 349 19.73 -9.19 19.96
N ASN A 350 20.34 -8.01 19.79
CA ASN A 350 21.15 -7.66 18.63
C ASN A 350 22.40 -8.55 18.51
N THR A 351 23.03 -8.91 19.63
CA THR A 351 24.15 -9.87 19.66
C THR A 351 23.73 -11.26 19.17
N LYS A 352 22.54 -11.75 19.57
CA LYS A 352 21.99 -13.04 19.11
C LYS A 352 21.77 -13.02 17.60
N TYR A 353 21.03 -12.02 17.11
CA TYR A 353 20.77 -11.81 15.69
C TYR A 353 22.06 -11.72 14.86
N SER A 354 23.03 -10.90 15.30
CA SER A 354 24.31 -10.71 14.61
C SER A 354 25.14 -12.00 14.57
N THR A 355 25.17 -12.74 15.67
CA THR A 355 25.85 -14.05 15.75
C THR A 355 25.23 -15.07 14.81
N ILE A 356 23.90 -15.09 14.67
CA ILE A 356 23.19 -15.97 13.74
C ILE A 356 23.47 -15.54 12.28
N CYS A 357 23.44 -14.24 11.98
CA CYS A 357 23.77 -13.72 10.65
C CYS A 357 25.20 -14.07 10.22
N ALA A 358 26.16 -14.05 11.14
CA ALA A 358 27.55 -14.38 10.88
C ALA A 358 27.79 -15.85 10.51
N LYS A 359 26.84 -16.77 10.80
CA LYS A 359 26.94 -18.20 10.42
C LYS A 359 26.86 -18.46 8.91
N GLY A 360 26.52 -17.45 8.09
CA GLY A 360 26.47 -17.60 6.63
C GLY A 360 25.37 -18.52 6.10
N ILE A 361 24.36 -18.83 6.91
CA ILE A 361 23.20 -19.64 6.54
C ILE A 361 22.49 -18.99 5.33
N THR A 362 21.97 -19.80 4.40
CA THR A 362 21.24 -19.33 3.23
C THR A 362 19.78 -19.78 3.22
N GLU A 363 19.52 -21.04 3.56
CA GLU A 363 18.21 -21.67 3.61
C GLU A 363 18.16 -22.80 4.66
N VAL A 364 17.01 -23.00 5.30
CA VAL A 364 16.74 -24.16 6.17
C VAL A 364 15.35 -24.72 5.88
N GLY A 365 15.28 -25.98 5.43
CA GLY A 365 14.01 -26.69 5.19
C GLY A 365 13.06 -25.98 4.22
N GLY A 366 13.58 -25.46 3.11
CA GLY A 366 12.81 -24.68 2.13
C GLY A 366 12.58 -23.22 2.52
N VAL A 367 12.94 -22.81 3.74
CA VAL A 367 12.77 -21.43 4.23
C VAL A 367 14.07 -20.65 4.04
N ARG A 368 14.01 -19.61 3.20
CA ARG A 368 15.15 -18.72 2.94
C ARG A 368 15.52 -17.91 4.18
N TRP A 369 16.79 -17.95 4.58
CA TRP A 369 17.35 -17.09 5.62
C TRP A 369 17.75 -15.73 5.05
N ARG A 370 18.57 -15.69 3.98
CA ARG A 370 19.16 -14.47 3.39
C ARG A 370 18.74 -14.25 1.95
#